data_AF-R9M7Y5-F1
#
_entry.id   AF-R9M7Y5-F1
#
_cell.length_a   1.000
_cell.length_b   1.000
_cell.length_c   1.000
_cell.angle_alpha   90.00
_cell.angle_beta   90.00
_cell.angle_gamma   90.00
#
_symmetry.space_group_name_H-M   'P 1'
#
loop_
_entity.id
_entity.type
_entity.pdbx_description
1 polymer ?
#
loop_
_entity_poly.entity_id
_entity_poly.type
_entity_poly.pdbx_seq_one_letter_code
_entity_poly.pdbx_strand_id
1 'polypeptide(L)' 'MNYWKEHASLRAVLIALFFLAGLALVIHGWTMTGRLSGLGLMIVGVILLLSALMIYNKPFEGGKGPGL' A
#
# COMPACT_ATOMS: atom_id res chain seq x y z
N MET A 1 -24.25 -2.75 -1.48
CA MET A 1 -23.27 -2.83 -2.59
C MET A 1 -21.89 -2.61 -1.99
N ASN A 2 -20.93 -3.47 -2.30
CA ASN A 2 -19.58 -3.34 -1.76
C ASN A 2 -18.69 -2.84 -2.89
N TYR A 3 -18.51 -1.51 -2.95
CA TYR A 3 -17.76 -0.80 -3.99
C TYR A 3 -16.42 -1.49 -4.31
N TRP A 4 -15.67 -1.88 -3.28
CA TRP A 4 -14.36 -2.51 -3.45
C TRP A 4 -14.43 -3.93 -4.00
N LYS A 5 -15.52 -4.68 -3.78
CA LYS A 5 -15.74 -5.99 -4.41
C LYS A 5 -16.14 -5.85 -5.88
N GLU A 6 -16.94 -4.83 -6.20
CA GLU A 6 -17.46 -4.58 -7.55
C GLU A 6 -16.39 -3.99 -8.49
N HIS A 7 -15.44 -3.21 -7.97
CA HIS A 7 -14.37 -2.56 -8.75
C HIS A 7 -13.00 -3.21 -8.57
N ALA A 8 -12.89 -4.51 -8.87
CA ALA A 8 -11.64 -5.27 -8.72
C ALA A 8 -10.47 -4.71 -9.56
N SER A 9 -10.74 -4.24 -10.78
CA SER A 9 -9.71 -3.66 -11.66
C SER A 9 -9.12 -2.37 -11.10
N LEU A 10 -9.97 -1.43 -10.68
CA LEU A 10 -9.53 -0.18 -10.03
C LEU A 10 -8.71 -0.46 -8.77
N ARG A 11 -9.18 -1.39 -7.93
CA ARG A 11 -8.48 -1.81 -6.72
C ARG A 11 -7.08 -2.35 -7.03
N ALA A 12 -6.96 -3.23 -8.03
CA ALA A 12 -5.68 -3.78 -8.44
C ALA A 12 -4.71 -2.70 -8.94
N VAL A 13 -5.20 -1.74 -9.73
CA VAL A 13 -4.39 -0.62 -10.23
C VAL A 13 -3.90 0.27 -9.08
N LEU A 14 -4.77 0.60 -8.12
CA LEU A 14 -4.38 1.40 -6.96
C LEU A 14 -3.34 0.69 -6.07
N ILE A 15 -3.52 -0.62 -5.85
CA ILE A 15 -2.55 -1.44 -5.10
C ILE A 15 -1.20 -1.43 -5.81
N ALA A 16 -1.18 -1.71 -7.12
CA ALA A 16 0.06 -1.75 -7.90
C ALA A 16 0.77 -0.38 -7.89
N LEU A 17 0.02 0.71 -8.07
CA LEU A 17 0.56 2.07 -8.05
C LEU A 17 1.24 2.39 -6.71
N PHE A 18 0.52 2.20 -5.60
CA PHE A 18 1.05 2.48 -4.27
C PHE A 18 2.19 1.53 -3.88
N PHE A 19 2.11 0.26 -4.27
CA PHE A 19 3.16 -0.71 -3.98
C PHE A 19 4.46 -0.37 -4.70
N LEU A 20 4.40 -0.13 -6.02
CA LEU A 20 5.59 0.18 -6.82
C LEU A 20 6.20 1.53 -6.42
N ALA A 21 5.37 2.55 -6.22
CA ALA A 21 5.84 3.85 -5.75
C ALA A 21 6.44 3.76 -4.34
N GLY A 22 5.77 3.06 -3.42
CA GLY A 22 6.24 2.87 -2.05
C GLY A 22 7.58 2.13 -2.00
N LEU A 23 7.72 1.04 -2.76
CA LEU A 23 8.95 0.28 -2.86
C LEU A 23 10.10 1.11 -3.46
N ALA A 24 9.84 1.86 -4.52
CA ALA A 24 10.82 2.74 -5.14
C ALA A 24 11.32 3.82 -4.16
N LEU A 25 10.42 4.42 -3.38
CA LEU A 25 10.79 5.42 -2.36
C LEU A 25 11.61 4.81 -1.22
N VAL A 26 11.26 3.62 -0.75
CA VAL A 26 12.05 2.92 0.30
C VAL A 26 13.45 2.60 -0.20
N ILE A 27 13.57 2.01 -1.40
CA ILE A 27 14.86 1.68 -2.00
C ILE A 27 15.69 2.95 -2.21
N HIS A 28 15.09 4.00 -2.78
CA HIS A 28 15.79 5.25 -3.03
C HIS A 28 16.22 5.94 -1.72
N GLY A 29 15.34 6.01 -0.73
CA GLY A 29 15.64 6.57 0.59
C GLY A 29 16.78 5.82 1.29
N TRP A 30 16.85 4.50 1.13
CA TRP A 30 17.95 3.68 1.66
C TRP A 30 19.31 4.06 1.05
N THR A 31 19.35 4.42 -0.25
CA THR A 31 20.61 4.90 -0.87
C THR A 31 21.14 6.21 -0.26
N MET A 32 20.30 6.94 0.49
CA MET A 32 20.66 8.17 1.21
C MET A 32 20.97 7.94 2.70
N THR A 33 21.48 6.76 3.06
CA THR A 33 21.80 6.40 4.46
C THR A 33 22.63 7.49 5.16
N GLY A 34 22.27 7.80 6.41
CA GLY A 34 22.89 8.87 7.20
C GLY A 34 22.31 10.26 6.96
N ARG A 35 21.32 10.42 6.06
CA ARG A 35 20.59 11.68 5.85
C ARG A 35 19.15 11.58 6.33
N LEU A 36 18.70 12.61 7.06
CA LEU A 36 17.30 12.69 7.54
C LEU A 36 16.29 12.70 6.38
N SER A 37 16.66 13.27 5.23
CA SER A 37 15.85 13.23 4.02
C SER A 37 15.64 11.80 3.50
N GLY A 38 16.67 10.95 3.58
CA GLY A 38 16.57 9.52 3.24
C GLY A 38 15.57 8.80 4.13
N LEU A 39 15.66 9.02 5.44
CA LEU A 39 14.69 8.49 6.40
C LEU A 39 13.26 8.99 6.10
N GLY A 40 13.09 10.28 5.81
CA GLY A 40 11.80 10.85 5.43
C GLY A 40 11.19 10.16 4.20
N LEU A 41 11.99 9.94 3.15
CA LEU A 41 11.55 9.21 1.95
C LEU A 41 11.13 7.77 2.26
N MET A 42 11.90 7.07 3.10
CA MET A 42 11.55 5.70 3.52
C MET A 42 10.22 5.67 4.27
N ILE A 43 9.97 6.63 5.17
CA ILE A 43 8.70 6.73 5.90
C ILE A 43 7.53 6.96 4.93
N VAL A 44 7.66 7.89 3.97
CA VAL A 44 6.64 8.11 2.94
C VAL A 44 6.41 6.84 2.13
N GLY A 45 7.48 6.13 1.74
CA GLY A 45 7.38 4.86 1.04
C GLY A 45 6.60 3.80 1.84
N VAL A 46 6.89 3.65 3.13
CA VAL A 46 6.16 2.74 4.02
C VAL A 46 4.68 3.12 4.14
N ILE A 47 4.34 4.41 4.24
CA ILE A 47 2.93 4.87 4.26
C ILE A 47 2.20 4.45 2.98
N LEU A 48 2.85 4.53 1.81
CA LEU A 48 2.25 4.06 0.56
C LEU A 48 2.07 2.53 0.55
N LEU A 49 3.05 1.77 1.04
CA LEU A 49 2.94 0.31 1.17
C LEU A 49 1.78 -0.09 2.09
N LEU A 50 1.63 0.59 3.23
CA LEU A 50 0.50 0.38 4.14
C LEU A 50 -0.83 0.77 3.50
N SER A 51 -0.86 1.83 2.68
CA SER A 51 -2.05 2.24 1.94
C SER A 51 -2.45 1.19 0.88
N ALA A 52 -1.48 0.58 0.20
CA ALA A 52 -1.73 -0.54 -0.70
C ALA A 52 -2.36 -1.74 0.04
N LEU A 53 -1.81 -2.08 1.22
CA LEU A 53 -2.36 -3.14 2.06
C LEU A 53 -3.78 -2.82 2.56
N MET A 54 -4.04 -1.56 2.94
CA MET A 54 -5.37 -1.11 3.35
C MET A 54 -6.40 -1.30 2.23
N ILE A 55 -6.06 -0.92 1.00
CA ILE A 55 -6.94 -1.09 -0.16
C ILE A 55 -7.15 -2.57 -0.51
N TYR A 56 -6.12 -3.39 -0.35
CA TYR A 56 -6.26 -4.84 -0.48
C TYR A 56 -7.25 -5.41 0.55
N ASN A 57 -7.22 -4.93 1.79
CA ASN A 57 -8.05 -5.43 2.89
C ASN A 57 -9.50 -4.93 2.85
N LYS A 58 -9.78 -3.77 2.23
CA LYS A 58 -11.12 -3.15 2.15
C LYS A 58 -12.29 -4.06 1.76
N PRO A 59 -12.18 -4.98 0.78
CA PRO A 59 -13.25 -5.90 0.40
C PRO A 59 -13.60 -6.93 1.48
N PHE A 60 -12.69 -7.16 2.44
CA PHE A 60 -12.80 -8.21 3.47
C PHE A 60 -13.32 -7.70 4.82
N GLU A 61 -13.44 -6.37 5.03
CA GLU A 61 -13.89 -5.75 6.29
C GLU A 61 -15.31 -6.17 6.75
N GLY A 62 -16.10 -6.83 5.89
CA GLY A 62 -17.50 -7.21 6.17
C GLY A 62 -17.78 -8.72 6.25
N GLY A 63 -16.76 -9.59 6.19
CA GLY A 63 -16.95 -11.04 6.29
C GLY A 63 -16.15 -11.60 7.46
N LYS A 64 -16.85 -12.18 8.45
CA LYS A 64 -16.24 -13.28 9.20
C LYS A 64 -15.69 -14.25 8.15
N GLY A 65 -14.39 -14.55 8.21
CA GLY A 65 -13.77 -15.48 7.26
C GLY A 65 -14.57 -16.79 7.23
N PRO A 66 -14.55 -17.54 6.12
CA PRO A 66 -15.17 -18.87 6.10
C PRO A 66 -14.47 -19.73 7.17
N GLY A 67 -15.09 -19.84 8.36
CA GLY A 67 -14.51 -20.49 9.54
C GLY A 67 -14.74 -19.81 10.91
N LEU A 68 -15.44 -18.67 11.01
CA LEU A 68 -15.87 -18.06 12.28
C LEU A 68 -17.36 -17.70 12.29
#